data_AF-A0A939XJQ8-F1
#
_entry.id   AF-A0A939XJQ8-F1
#
_cell.length_a   1.000
_cell.length_b   1.000
_cell.length_c   1.000
_cell.angle_alpha   90.00
_cell.angle_beta   90.00
_cell.angle_gamma   90.00
#
_symmetry.space_group_name_H-M   'P 1'
#
loop_
_entity.id
_entity.type
_entity.pdbx_description
1 polymer ?
#
loop_
_entity_poly.entity_id
_entity_poly.type
_entity_poly.pdbx_seq_one_letter_code
_entity_poly.pdbx_strand_id
1 'polypeptide(L)'
;MLAAVLSAAIPASAQGGGVALRTVVIDAGHGGNDPGAISTDGKLQEKSVVLDVALTLGNMIKEEFPDEKVIYTRDRDVFSP
;
A
#
# COMPACT_ATOMS: atom_id res chain seq x y z
N MET A 1 -29.53 -36.40 1.05
CA MET A 1 -29.29 -35.40 -0.02
C MET A 1 -27.86 -34.92 0.12
N LEU A 2 -26.97 -35.57 -0.63
CA LEU A 2 -25.55 -35.23 -0.74
C LEU A 2 -25.42 -34.37 -1.99
N ALA A 3 -24.81 -33.20 -1.90
CA ALA A 3 -24.18 -32.54 -3.04
C ALA A 3 -23.09 -31.61 -2.51
N ALA A 4 -21.87 -32.14 -2.49
CA ALA A 4 -20.66 -31.34 -2.40
C ALA A 4 -20.64 -30.35 -3.57
N VAL A 5 -20.50 -29.06 -3.27
CA VAL A 5 -20.25 -28.06 -4.31
C VAL A 5 -18.78 -28.22 -4.72
N LEU A 6 -18.61 -28.81 -5.89
CA LEU A 6 -17.35 -29.05 -6.56
C LEU A 6 -16.66 -27.70 -6.82
N SER A 7 -15.42 -27.57 -6.36
CA SER A 7 -14.52 -26.46 -6.68
C SER A 7 -14.32 -26.40 -8.20
N ALA A 8 -14.84 -25.37 -8.85
CA ALA A 8 -14.48 -25.06 -10.22
C ALA A 8 -13.14 -24.33 -10.19
N ALA A 9 -12.07 -25.03 -10.53
CA ALA A 9 -10.79 -24.40 -10.86
C ALA A 9 -11.03 -23.52 -12.09
N ILE A 10 -11.05 -22.21 -11.89
CA ILE A 10 -11.04 -21.23 -12.98
C ILE A 10 -9.69 -21.41 -13.68
N PRO A 11 -9.66 -21.72 -14.99
CA PRO A 11 -8.40 -21.77 -15.70
C PRO A 11 -7.81 -20.36 -15.69
N ALA A 12 -6.65 -20.21 -15.06
CA ALA A 12 -5.84 -19.01 -15.19
C ALA A 12 -5.51 -18.85 -16.67
N SER A 13 -6.24 -17.95 -17.33
CA SER A 13 -5.94 -17.55 -18.68
C SER A 13 -4.55 -16.93 -18.63
N ALA A 14 -3.60 -17.45 -19.40
CA ALA A 14 -2.29 -16.85 -19.56
C ALA A 14 -2.46 -15.44 -20.15
N GLN A 15 -2.46 -14.40 -19.29
CA GLN A 15 -2.33 -13.04 -19.77
C GLN A 15 -0.90 -12.87 -20.30
N GLY A 16 -0.81 -12.52 -21.58
CA GLY A 16 0.44 -12.29 -22.31
C GLY A 16 1.36 -11.28 -21.64
N GLY A 17 2.62 -11.27 -22.07
CA GLY A 17 3.72 -10.46 -21.53
C GLY A 17 3.49 -8.95 -21.55
N GLY A 18 2.57 -8.47 -20.72
CA GLY A 18 2.52 -7.12 -20.21
C GLY A 18 3.61 -6.94 -19.16
N VAL A 19 4.01 -5.69 -18.94
CA VAL A 19 4.93 -5.34 -17.86
C VAL A 19 4.38 -5.94 -16.57
N ALA A 20 5.03 -7.00 -16.08
CA ALA A 20 4.74 -7.49 -14.75
C ALA A 20 5.12 -6.35 -13.81
N LEU A 21 4.11 -5.68 -13.25
CA LEU A 21 4.31 -4.90 -12.04
C LEU A 21 4.99 -5.86 -11.07
N ARG A 22 6.14 -5.44 -10.55
CA ARG A 22 6.91 -6.22 -9.58
C ARG A 22 7.16 -5.43 -8.32
N THR A 23 6.93 -4.13 -8.38
CA THR A 23 7.34 -3.20 -7.34
C THR A 23 6.40 -2.01 -7.30
N VAL A 24 5.83 -1.78 -6.11
CA VAL A 24 5.07 -0.59 -5.77
C VAL A 24 5.93 0.25 -4.84
N VAL A 25 6.16 1.51 -5.22
CA VAL A 25 6.81 2.50 -4.35
C VAL A 25 5.72 3.41 -3.79
N ILE A 26 5.60 3.47 -2.48
CA ILE A 26 4.64 4.32 -1.77
C ILE A 26 5.40 5.47 -1.13
N ASP A 27 5.04 6.69 -1.52
CA ASP A 27 5.62 7.90 -0.95
C ASP A 27 4.73 8.47 0.15
N ALA A 28 5.23 8.47 1.39
CA ALA A 28 4.60 9.18 2.49
C ALA A 28 5.19 10.59 2.53
N GLY A 29 4.49 11.57 1.98
CA GLY A 29 4.99 12.96 1.89
C GLY A 29 5.29 13.59 3.25
N HIS A 30 6.12 14.65 3.25
CA HIS A 30 6.58 15.36 4.45
C HIS A 30 7.34 14.44 5.44
N GLY A 31 7.48 14.86 6.70
CA GLY A 31 8.11 14.06 7.76
C GLY A 31 9.21 14.81 8.53
N GLY A 32 9.48 14.35 9.74
CA GLY A 32 10.40 15.01 10.65
C GLY A 32 9.94 16.42 11.00
N ASN A 33 10.77 17.41 10.66
CA ASN A 33 10.49 18.83 10.95
C ASN A 33 9.53 19.49 9.95
N ASP A 34 9.23 18.83 8.84
CA ASP A 34 8.22 19.30 7.89
C ASP A 34 6.87 18.63 8.23
N PRO A 35 5.92 19.36 8.84
CA PRO A 35 4.62 18.81 9.18
C PRO A 35 3.68 18.70 7.98
N GLY A 36 4.00 19.36 6.87
CA GLY A 36 3.04 19.65 5.79
C GLY A 36 1.90 20.55 6.27
N ALA A 37 0.72 20.37 5.68
CA ALA A 37 -0.48 21.06 6.11
C ALA A 37 -0.87 20.69 7.56
N ILE A 38 -1.39 21.68 8.28
CA ILE A 38 -1.87 21.52 9.66
C ILE A 38 -3.36 21.85 9.70
N SER A 39 -4.15 21.02 10.40
CA SER A 39 -5.58 21.28 10.57
C SER A 39 -5.84 22.62 11.28
N THR A 40 -7.03 23.19 11.10
CA THR A 40 -7.42 24.47 11.70
C THR A 40 -7.36 24.47 13.24
N ASP A 41 -7.56 23.32 13.88
CA ASP A 41 -7.46 23.15 15.33
C ASP A 41 -6.05 22.72 15.81
N GLY A 42 -5.09 22.58 14.89
CA GLY A 42 -3.70 22.25 15.17
C GLY A 42 -3.42 20.80 15.57
N LYS A 43 -4.44 19.92 15.58
CA LYS A 43 -4.31 18.55 16.09
C LYS A 43 -3.82 17.54 15.05
N LEU A 44 -4.03 17.80 13.77
CA LEU A 44 -3.60 16.93 12.69
C LEU A 44 -2.50 17.60 11.88
N GLN A 45 -1.50 16.80 11.55
CA GLN A 45 -0.41 17.16 10.66
C GLN A 45 -0.44 16.20 9.47
N GLU A 46 -0.30 16.75 8.27
CA GLU A 46 -0.30 15.98 7.03
C GLU A 46 0.69 14.82 7.08
N LYS A 47 1.92 15.06 7.58
CA LYS A 47 2.96 14.03 7.70
C LYS A 47 2.52 12.76 8.43
N SER A 48 1.65 12.90 9.44
CA SER A 48 1.15 11.79 10.25
C SER A 48 0.04 11.05 9.52
N VAL A 49 -0.90 11.79 8.93
CA VAL A 49 -2.03 11.22 8.18
C VAL A 49 -1.53 10.44 6.98
N VAL A 50 -0.60 10.98 6.19
CA VAL A 50 -0.09 10.30 4.99
C VAL A 50 0.80 9.11 5.34
N LEU A 51 1.52 9.13 6.47
CA LEU A 51 2.28 7.97 6.94
C LEU A 51 1.35 6.81 7.29
N ASP A 52 0.29 7.09 8.07
CA ASP A 52 -0.70 6.08 8.44
C ASP A 52 -1.35 5.47 7.20
N VAL A 53 -1.80 6.32 6.26
CA VAL A 53 -2.41 5.87 5.00
C VAL A 53 -1.43 5.03 4.17
N ALA A 54 -0.16 5.47 4.05
CA ALA A 54 0.86 4.74 3.30
C ALA A 54 1.10 3.34 3.89
N LEU A 55 1.25 3.23 5.21
CA LEU A 55 1.47 1.95 5.89
C LEU A 55 0.26 1.03 5.75
N THR A 56 -0.97 1.54 5.94
CA THR A 56 -2.20 0.78 5.71
C THR A 56 -2.29 0.26 4.28
N LEU A 57 -2.08 1.13 3.28
CA LEU A 57 -2.12 0.74 1.88
C LEU A 57 -1.08 -0.34 1.56
N GLY A 58 0.16 -0.15 2.02
CA GLY A 58 1.22 -1.11 1.75
C GLY A 58 1.00 -2.46 2.44
N ASN A 59 0.32 -2.51 3.59
CA ASN A 59 -0.11 -3.77 4.20
C ASN A 59 -1.19 -4.47 3.38
N MET A 60 -2.21 -3.73 2.94
CA MET A 60 -3.27 -4.27 2.07
C MET A 60 -2.69 -4.85 0.77
N ILE A 61 -1.72 -4.16 0.15
CA ILE A 61 -1.07 -4.67 -1.07
C ILE A 61 -0.29 -5.97 -0.79
N LYS A 62 0.44 -6.04 0.33
CA LYS A 62 1.19 -7.27 0.69
C LYS A 62 0.26 -8.44 0.98
N GLU A 63 -0.92 -8.18 1.54
CA GLU A 63 -1.93 -9.21 1.84
C GLU A 63 -2.59 -9.75 0.56
N GLU A 64 -2.98 -8.87 -0.36
CA GLU A 64 -3.68 -9.25 -1.61
C GLU A 64 -2.72 -9.72 -2.72
N PHE A 65 -1.48 -9.21 -2.74
CA PHE A 65 -0.49 -9.47 -3.79
C PHE A 65 0.87 -9.86 -3.18
N PRO A 66 1.00 -11.09 -2.62
CA PRO A 66 2.21 -11.51 -1.90
C PRO A 66 3.48 -11.59 -2.77
N ASP A 67 3.33 -11.69 -4.10
CA ASP A 67 4.44 -11.73 -5.05
C ASP A 67 4.97 -10.34 -5.44
N GLU A 68 4.28 -9.26 -5.03
CA GLU A 68 4.64 -7.88 -5.34
C GLU A 68 5.54 -7.27 -4.25
N LYS A 69 6.60 -6.57 -4.66
CA LYS A 69 7.50 -5.87 -3.72
C LYS A 69 6.93 -4.50 -3.36
N VAL A 70 6.67 -4.25 -2.08
CA VAL A 70 6.29 -2.90 -1.59
C VAL A 70 7.50 -2.22 -0.95
N ILE A 71 7.79 -0.99 -1.40
CA ILE A 71 8.86 -0.13 -0.87
C ILE A 71 8.23 1.19 -0.42
N TYR A 72 8.66 1.72 0.72
CA TYR A 72 8.26 3.05 1.18
C TYR A 72 9.44 4.02 1.06
N THR A 73 9.19 5.29 0.70
CA THR A 73 10.21 6.36 0.80
C THR A 73 10.59 6.60 2.26
N ARG A 74 9.59 6.55 3.16
CA ARG A 74 9.75 6.46 4.62
C ARG A 74 8.67 5.58 5.24
N ASP A 75 9.02 4.91 6.33
CA ASP A 75 8.14 4.05 7.12
C ASP A 75 7.99 4.52 8.58
N ARG A 76 8.53 5.71 8.87
CA ARG A 76 8.52 6.37 10.19
C ARG A 76 8.53 7.88 10.00
N ASP A 77 8.38 8.62 11.10
CA ASP A 77 8.41 10.09 11.09
C ASP A 77 9.85 10.61 10.97
N VAL A 78 10.39 10.59 9.75
CA VAL A 78 11.68 11.16 9.39
C VAL A 78 11.51 12.00 8.12
N PHE A 79 12.34 13.02 7.96
CA PHE A 79 12.38 13.79 6.71
C PHE A 79 12.91 12.90 5.57
N SER A 80 12.20 12.87 4.44
CA SER A 80 12.65 12.25 3.19
C SER A 80 13.11 13.36 2.23
N PRO A 81 14.38 13.37 1.80
CA PRO A 81 14.94 14.40 0.91
C PRO A 81 14.52 14.25 -0.56
#